data_AF-A0A0N4XVS0-F1
#
_entry.id   AF-A0A0N4XVS0-F1
#
_cell.length_a   1.000
_cell.length_b   1.000
_cell.length_c   1.000
_cell.angle_alpha   90.00
_cell.angle_beta   90.00
_cell.angle_gamma   90.00
#
_symmetry.space_group_name_H-M   'P 1'
#
loop_
_entity.id
_entity.type
_entity.pdbx_description
1 polymer ?
#
loop_
_entity_poly.entity_id
_entity_poly.type
_entity_poly.pdbx_seq_one_letter_code
_entity_poly.pdbx_strand_id
1 'polypeptide(L)'
;MAEFCRNRSHRETHCWVQREDCPEAFSLASTTAFRDSREVLASIIVSSESSGPVKLTRMKPPTAARKSWEMLQKSHLERERTHAVDRGLIVRLIAETIAGMQKQDAEILKVFSDIKSVQRELKWVSQTLYRAFNPIEDVLFEDVEDRKGERAYKLFGRLHVSCLNSVEAIERNGALLRQNEELVDLVEAEQQRQFAQQLQRICRDAEDVMKENERLEELLK
;
A
#
# COMPACT_ATOMS: atom_id res chain seq x y z
N MET A 1 31.54 -40.85 -4.61
CA MET A 1 32.83 -40.12 -4.60
C MET A 1 33.25 -39.58 -5.97
N ALA A 2 32.69 -40.01 -7.11
CA ALA A 2 33.10 -39.55 -8.45
C ALA A 2 32.21 -38.44 -9.08
N GLU A 3 31.27 -37.88 -8.32
CA GLU A 3 30.31 -36.88 -8.83
C GLU A 3 30.60 -35.45 -8.33
N PHE A 4 31.29 -35.28 -7.20
CA PHE A 4 31.62 -33.95 -6.66
C PHE A 4 32.70 -33.24 -7.50
N CYS A 5 33.62 -34.00 -8.11
CA CYS A 5 34.71 -33.43 -8.93
C CYS A 5 34.32 -33.12 -10.39
N ARG A 6 33.13 -33.53 -10.87
CA ARG A 6 32.72 -33.31 -12.28
C ARG A 6 32.02 -31.97 -12.54
N ASN A 7 31.60 -31.24 -11.51
CA ASN A 7 30.80 -30.03 -11.68
C ASN A 7 31.60 -28.71 -11.70
N ARG A 8 32.87 -28.75 -12.12
CA ARG A 8 33.71 -27.55 -12.26
C ARG A 8 33.41 -26.73 -13.54
N SER A 9 32.48 -27.17 -14.40
CA SER A 9 32.36 -26.69 -15.79
C SER A 9 31.05 -25.97 -16.17
N HIS A 10 30.20 -25.54 -15.24
CA HIS A 10 29.02 -24.70 -15.55
C HIS A 10 29.02 -23.41 -14.71
N ARG A 11 30.08 -22.61 -14.87
CA ARG A 11 30.05 -21.20 -14.49
C ARG A 11 29.83 -20.38 -15.76
N GLU A 12 28.58 -20.29 -16.21
CA GLU A 12 28.20 -19.25 -17.17
C GLU A 12 26.73 -18.86 -16.97
N THR A 13 26.53 -17.55 -16.90
CA THR A 13 25.32 -16.77 -17.23
C THR A 13 24.06 -16.93 -16.38
N HIS A 14 24.15 -16.64 -15.07
CA HIS A 14 23.01 -15.95 -14.43
C HIS A 14 23.12 -14.45 -14.74
N CYS A 15 22.49 -14.10 -15.87
CA CYS A 15 22.22 -12.75 -16.30
C CYS A 15 21.43 -12.05 -15.19
N TRP A 16 22.09 -11.13 -14.49
CA TRP A 16 21.44 -10.20 -13.59
C TRP A 16 20.51 -9.33 -14.42
N VAL A 17 19.21 -9.62 -14.39
CA VAL A 17 18.22 -8.59 -14.71
C VAL A 17 18.19 -7.66 -13.50
N GLN A 18 19.13 -6.72 -13.47
CA GLN A 18 18.99 -5.50 -12.70
C GLN A 18 17.76 -4.78 -13.26
N ARG A 19 16.64 -4.84 -12.53
CA ARG A 19 15.72 -3.72 -12.48
C ARG A 19 16.12 -2.87 -11.29
N GLU A 20 17.15 -2.08 -11.49
CA GLU A 20 17.27 -0.81 -10.78
C GLU A 20 16.27 0.17 -11.41
N ASP A 21 15.82 1.12 -10.59
CA ASP A 21 15.09 2.34 -10.92
C ASP A 21 13.57 2.25 -11.12
N CYS A 22 12.83 2.58 -10.05
CA CYS A 22 12.10 3.86 -9.98
C CYS A 22 11.44 4.08 -8.61
N PRO A 23 12.12 4.73 -7.63
CA PRO A 23 11.46 5.33 -6.47
C PRO A 23 10.98 6.78 -6.72
N GLU A 24 11.46 7.44 -7.78
CA GLU A 24 11.19 8.88 -7.99
C GLU A 24 9.80 9.19 -8.57
N ALA A 25 9.16 8.22 -9.25
CA ALA A 25 7.83 8.44 -9.83
C ALA A 25 6.73 8.60 -8.76
N PHE A 26 6.87 7.94 -7.61
CA PHE A 26 5.85 7.95 -6.56
C PHE A 26 5.93 9.22 -5.69
N SER A 27 7.13 9.76 -5.47
CA SER A 27 7.30 11.00 -4.70
C SER A 27 6.89 12.24 -5.50
N LEU A 28 7.20 12.31 -6.81
CA LEU A 28 6.77 13.45 -7.64
C LEU A 28 5.25 13.52 -7.79
N ALA A 29 4.57 12.39 -8.02
CA ALA A 29 3.12 12.36 -8.22
C ALA A 29 2.33 12.79 -6.97
N SER A 30 2.79 12.41 -5.78
CA SER A 30 2.16 12.84 -4.52
C SER A 30 2.43 14.32 -4.23
N THR A 31 3.62 14.83 -4.58
CA THR A 31 4.00 16.21 -4.31
C THR A 31 3.32 17.21 -5.26
N THR A 32 3.07 16.83 -6.52
CA THR A 32 2.33 17.65 -7.49
C THR A 32 0.84 17.73 -7.15
N ALA A 33 0.21 16.60 -6.81
CA ALA A 33 -1.21 16.56 -6.44
C ALA A 33 -1.54 17.43 -5.20
N PHE A 34 -0.63 17.48 -4.22
CA PHE A 34 -0.75 18.35 -3.05
C PHE A 34 -0.52 19.83 -3.36
N ARG A 35 0.33 20.16 -4.36
CA ARG A 35 0.56 21.55 -4.79
C ARG A 35 -0.65 22.10 -5.55
N ASP A 36 -1.22 21.30 -6.44
CA ASP A 36 -2.40 21.67 -7.24
C ASP A 36 -3.64 21.91 -6.35
N SER A 37 -3.81 21.08 -5.31
CA SER A 37 -4.90 21.26 -4.33
C SER A 37 -4.78 22.57 -3.53
N ARG A 38 -3.54 23.06 -3.30
CA ARG A 38 -3.28 24.31 -2.57
C ARG A 38 -3.56 25.54 -3.42
N GLU A 39 -3.30 25.49 -4.73
CA GLU A 39 -3.58 26.57 -5.68
C GLU A 39 -5.10 26.73 -5.95
N VAL A 40 -5.84 25.62 -6.02
CA VAL A 40 -7.30 25.64 -6.15
C VAL A 40 -7.96 26.30 -4.94
N LEU A 41 -7.51 25.99 -3.72
CA LEU A 41 -8.04 26.65 -2.51
C LEU A 41 -7.68 28.14 -2.43
N ALA A 42 -6.47 28.52 -2.87
CA ALA A 42 -6.06 29.92 -2.91
C ALA A 42 -6.89 30.75 -3.91
N SER A 43 -7.19 30.19 -5.09
CA SER A 43 -8.02 30.86 -6.11
C SER A 43 -9.49 31.03 -5.71
N ILE A 44 -10.04 30.10 -4.93
CA ILE A 44 -11.40 30.20 -4.37
C ILE A 44 -11.50 31.33 -3.33
N ILE A 45 -10.47 31.50 -2.50
CA ILE A 45 -10.43 32.56 -1.48
C ILE A 45 -10.34 33.94 -2.14
N VAL A 46 -9.45 34.12 -3.13
CA VAL A 46 -9.29 35.40 -3.86
C VAL A 46 -10.56 35.77 -4.65
N SER A 47 -11.28 34.78 -5.18
CA SER A 47 -12.54 35.03 -5.90
C SER A 47 -13.66 35.55 -4.99
N SER A 48 -13.66 35.15 -3.71
CA SER A 48 -14.66 35.59 -2.72
C SER A 48 -14.51 37.05 -2.25
N GLU A 49 -13.33 37.64 -2.40
CA GLU A 49 -13.04 39.01 -1.95
C GLU A 49 -13.30 40.09 -3.03
N SER A 50 -13.55 39.68 -4.27
CA SER A 50 -13.72 40.60 -5.41
C SER A 50 -15.16 41.10 -5.66
N SER A 51 -16.14 40.63 -4.88
CA SER A 51 -17.54 41.10 -5.00
C SER A 51 -17.82 42.29 -4.05
N GLY A 52 -17.70 43.51 -4.57
CA GLY A 52 -18.12 44.72 -3.87
C GLY A 52 -19.64 44.77 -3.59
N PRO A 53 -20.11 45.60 -2.66
CA PRO A 53 -21.50 45.59 -2.22
C PRO A 53 -22.44 46.15 -3.29
N VAL A 54 -23.27 45.27 -3.87
CA VAL A 54 -24.37 45.63 -4.77
C VAL A 54 -25.47 46.34 -3.95
N LYS A 55 -25.72 47.62 -4.23
CA LYS A 55 -26.83 48.37 -3.64
C LYS A 55 -28.15 47.97 -4.29
N LEU A 56 -28.88 47.04 -3.68
CA LEU A 56 -30.26 46.73 -4.04
C LEU A 56 -31.22 47.73 -3.37
N THR A 57 -31.95 48.49 -4.18
CA THR A 57 -33.07 49.32 -3.72
C THR A 57 -34.18 48.44 -3.13
N ARG A 58 -34.33 48.51 -1.81
CA ARG A 58 -35.27 47.70 -1.03
C ARG A 58 -36.69 48.27 -1.10
N MET A 59 -37.54 47.72 -1.97
CA MET A 59 -38.98 47.84 -1.78
C MET A 59 -39.39 47.01 -0.54
N LYS A 60 -40.16 47.61 0.38
CA LYS A 60 -40.64 46.93 1.61
C LYS A 60 -41.86 46.05 1.27
N PRO A 61 -41.82 44.73 1.53
CA PRO A 61 -42.97 43.88 1.31
C PRO A 61 -44.02 44.02 2.43
N PRO A 62 -45.28 43.63 2.19
CA PRO A 62 -46.36 43.68 3.17
C PRO A 62 -46.01 42.93 4.47
N THR A 63 -46.29 43.56 5.61
CA THR A 63 -45.79 43.19 6.95
C THR A 63 -46.20 41.79 7.44
N ALA A 64 -47.27 41.20 6.90
CA ALA A 64 -47.71 39.85 7.25
C ALA A 64 -46.90 38.73 6.57
N ALA A 65 -46.57 38.90 5.28
CA ALA A 65 -45.71 37.95 4.55
C ALA A 65 -44.31 37.94 5.17
N ARG A 66 -43.78 39.09 5.58
CA ARG A 66 -42.45 39.23 6.17
C ARG A 66 -42.24 38.36 7.41
N LYS A 67 -43.23 38.28 8.31
CA LYS A 67 -43.14 37.43 9.52
C LYS A 67 -43.16 35.94 9.19
N SER A 68 -43.93 35.54 8.18
CA SER A 68 -44.00 34.17 7.70
C SER A 68 -42.68 33.74 7.03
N TRP A 69 -42.11 34.61 6.18
CA TRP A 69 -40.79 34.41 5.59
C TRP A 69 -39.68 34.39 6.63
N GLU A 70 -39.70 35.27 7.62
CA GLU A 70 -38.74 35.30 8.72
C GLU A 70 -38.82 34.02 9.59
N MET A 71 -40.03 33.47 9.83
CA MET A 71 -40.19 32.18 10.51
C MET A 71 -39.72 30.99 9.68
N LEU A 72 -40.06 30.95 8.38
CA LEU A 72 -39.58 29.91 7.46
C LEU A 72 -38.06 29.95 7.35
N GLN A 73 -37.48 31.14 7.22
CA GLN A 73 -36.03 31.34 7.17
C GLN A 73 -35.36 30.93 8.47
N LYS A 74 -35.94 31.27 9.62
CA LYS A 74 -35.42 30.87 10.94
C LYS A 74 -35.51 29.36 11.15
N SER A 75 -36.61 28.74 10.72
CA SER A 75 -36.79 27.29 10.75
C SER A 75 -35.84 26.56 9.79
N HIS A 76 -35.55 27.15 8.62
CA HIS A 76 -34.55 26.63 7.67
C HIS A 76 -33.14 26.72 8.25
N LEU A 77 -32.79 27.87 8.85
CA LEU A 77 -31.50 28.07 9.52
C LEU A 77 -31.33 27.13 10.71
N GLU A 78 -32.38 26.91 11.49
CA GLU A 78 -32.36 25.98 12.63
C GLU A 78 -32.22 24.52 12.17
N ARG A 79 -32.88 24.12 11.07
CA ARG A 79 -32.67 22.79 10.44
C ARG A 79 -31.26 22.63 9.88
N GLU A 80 -30.72 23.64 9.19
CA GLU A 80 -29.33 23.60 8.70
C GLU A 80 -28.33 23.57 9.85
N ARG A 81 -28.59 24.28 10.95
CA ARG A 81 -27.74 24.27 12.14
C ARG A 81 -27.70 22.92 12.85
N THR A 82 -28.75 22.11 12.76
CA THR A 82 -28.76 20.72 13.26
C THR A 82 -28.01 19.74 12.35
N HIS A 83 -27.78 20.10 11.08
CA HIS A 83 -27.02 19.30 10.10
C HIS A 83 -25.64 19.88 9.78
N ALA A 84 -25.26 21.00 10.37
CA ALA A 84 -23.97 21.63 10.18
C ALA A 84 -22.90 20.84 10.95
N VAL A 85 -22.26 19.88 10.26
CA VAL A 85 -20.99 19.33 10.73
C VAL A 85 -20.04 20.50 10.93
N ASP A 86 -19.51 20.66 12.14
CA ASP A 86 -18.62 21.77 12.46
C ASP A 86 -17.40 21.72 11.53
N ARG A 87 -17.31 22.70 10.63
CA ARG A 87 -16.21 22.84 9.68
C ARG A 87 -14.87 22.90 10.41
N GLY A 88 -14.83 23.45 11.62
CA GLY A 88 -13.64 23.48 12.46
C GLY A 88 -13.20 22.07 12.89
N LEU A 89 -14.13 21.17 13.20
CA LEU A 89 -13.84 19.76 13.50
C LEU A 89 -13.33 19.01 12.27
N ILE A 90 -13.95 19.21 11.10
CA ILE A 90 -13.50 18.58 9.85
C ILE A 90 -12.05 19.00 9.53
N VAL A 91 -11.74 20.29 9.63
CA VAL A 91 -10.39 20.80 9.35
C VAL A 91 -9.37 20.25 10.34
N ARG A 92 -9.71 20.16 11.64
CA ARG A 92 -8.83 19.55 12.65
C ARG A 92 -8.59 18.07 12.37
N LEU A 93 -9.64 17.32 12.06
CA LEU A 93 -9.53 15.90 11.74
C LEU A 93 -8.65 15.67 10.51
N ILE A 94 -8.81 16.48 9.47
CA ILE A 94 -7.96 16.41 8.27
C ILE A 94 -6.50 16.69 8.65
N ALA A 95 -6.23 17.73 9.44
CA ALA A 95 -4.87 18.07 9.86
C ALA A 95 -4.23 16.97 10.71
N GLU A 96 -4.97 16.39 11.65
CA GLU A 96 -4.53 15.25 12.46
C GLU A 96 -4.26 14.01 11.60
N THR A 97 -5.13 13.72 10.64
CA THR A 97 -4.97 12.61 9.70
C THR A 97 -3.71 12.79 8.85
N ILE A 98 -3.44 14.00 8.34
CA ILE A 98 -2.22 14.31 7.59
C ILE A 98 -0.97 14.14 8.47
N ALA A 99 -1.00 14.63 9.71
CA ALA A 99 0.11 14.44 10.65
C ALA A 99 0.34 12.94 10.95
N GLY A 100 -0.74 12.16 11.05
CA GLY A 100 -0.69 10.70 11.16
C GLY A 100 -0.03 10.04 9.96
N MET A 101 -0.44 10.40 8.73
CA MET A 101 0.15 9.91 7.48
C MET A 101 1.66 10.21 7.41
N GLN A 102 2.07 11.44 7.76
CA GLN A 102 3.50 11.80 7.78
C GLN A 102 4.31 10.96 8.76
N LYS A 103 3.74 10.66 9.94
CA LYS A 103 4.38 9.78 10.92
C LYS A 103 4.50 8.35 10.40
N GLN A 104 3.45 7.84 9.77
CA GLN A 104 3.43 6.51 9.15
C GLN A 104 4.48 6.41 8.03
N ASP A 105 4.60 7.42 7.16
CA ASP A 105 5.62 7.46 6.12
C ASP A 105 7.04 7.35 6.69
N ALA A 106 7.32 8.09 7.78
CA ALA A 106 8.61 8.02 8.45
C ALA A 106 8.88 6.62 9.06
N GLU A 107 7.86 5.99 9.65
CA GLU A 107 7.95 4.63 10.18
C GLU A 107 8.16 3.59 9.07
N ILE A 108 7.46 3.71 7.94
CA ILE A 108 7.65 2.86 6.76
C ILE A 108 9.08 2.97 6.23
N LEU A 109 9.62 4.19 6.10
CA LEU A 109 10.99 4.41 5.65
C LEU A 109 12.02 3.78 6.61
N LYS A 110 11.76 3.84 7.91
CA LYS A 110 12.59 3.18 8.92
C LYS A 110 12.56 1.65 8.74
N VAL A 111 11.38 1.06 8.67
CA VAL A 111 11.21 -0.38 8.44
C VAL A 111 11.90 -0.81 7.14
N PHE A 112 11.78 -0.01 6.08
CA PHE A 112 12.45 -0.28 4.80
C PHE A 112 13.98 -0.26 4.92
N SER A 113 14.54 0.69 5.66
CA SER A 113 15.97 0.72 5.97
C SER A 113 16.41 -0.52 6.76
N ASP A 114 15.64 -0.94 7.74
CA ASP A 114 15.91 -2.12 8.56
C ASP A 114 15.89 -3.39 7.70
N ILE A 115 14.89 -3.55 6.83
CA ILE A 115 14.80 -4.65 5.85
C ILE A 115 16.05 -4.69 4.97
N LYS A 116 16.47 -3.54 4.43
CA LYS A 116 17.70 -3.44 3.61
C LYS A 116 18.96 -3.79 4.40
N SER A 117 19.03 -3.45 5.69
CA SER A 117 20.16 -3.82 6.54
C SER A 117 20.23 -5.34 6.71
N VAL A 118 19.12 -5.97 7.09
CA VAL A 118 19.02 -7.42 7.27
C VAL A 118 19.35 -8.16 5.97
N GLN A 119 18.91 -7.66 4.81
CA GLN A 119 19.26 -8.25 3.51
C GLN A 119 20.77 -8.20 3.23
N ARG A 120 21.44 -7.09 3.57
CA ARG A 120 22.90 -6.97 3.41
C ARG A 120 23.65 -7.90 4.36
N GLU A 121 23.20 -7.99 5.61
CA GLU A 121 23.77 -8.91 6.61
C GLU A 121 23.62 -10.36 6.17
N LEU A 122 22.42 -10.76 5.73
CA LEU A 122 22.18 -12.10 5.20
C LEU A 122 23.13 -12.42 4.05
N LYS A 123 23.26 -11.52 3.07
CA LYS A 123 24.18 -11.70 1.94
C LYS A 123 25.63 -11.82 2.40
N TRP A 124 26.05 -10.98 3.34
CA TRP A 124 27.41 -11.00 3.88
C TRP A 124 27.70 -12.30 4.63
N VAL A 125 26.78 -12.76 5.48
CA VAL A 125 26.91 -14.03 6.20
C VAL A 125 26.96 -15.20 5.23
N SER A 126 26.07 -15.26 4.23
CA SER A 126 26.07 -16.31 3.21
C SER A 126 27.39 -16.35 2.44
N GLN A 127 27.91 -15.20 2.00
CA GLN A 127 29.21 -15.14 1.31
C GLN A 127 30.38 -15.56 2.21
N THR A 128 30.34 -15.15 3.48
CA THR A 128 31.36 -15.53 4.47
C THR A 128 31.36 -17.03 4.70
N LEU A 129 30.17 -17.63 4.81
CA LEU A 129 29.99 -19.08 4.90
C LEU A 129 30.68 -19.81 3.74
N TYR A 130 30.40 -19.43 2.48
CA TYR A 130 31.05 -20.03 1.31
C TYR A 130 32.59 -19.92 1.35
N ARG A 131 33.12 -18.78 1.78
CA ARG A 131 34.57 -18.55 1.83
C ARG A 131 35.25 -19.29 2.98
N ALA A 132 34.57 -19.46 4.11
CA ALA A 132 35.11 -20.11 5.30
C ALA A 132 35.30 -21.63 5.12
N PHE A 133 34.50 -22.27 4.27
CA PHE A 133 34.65 -23.71 4.00
C PHE A 133 35.95 -24.04 3.25
N ASN A 134 36.41 -23.21 2.31
CA ASN A 134 37.60 -23.49 1.50
C ASN A 134 38.90 -23.73 2.31
N PRO A 135 39.35 -22.82 3.20
CA PRO A 135 40.59 -23.03 3.94
C PRO A 135 40.48 -24.21 4.93
N ILE A 136 39.28 -24.52 5.41
CA ILE A 136 39.06 -25.68 6.27
C ILE A 136 39.14 -26.97 5.45
N GLU A 137 38.59 -26.97 4.23
CA GLU A 137 38.70 -28.10 3.28
C GLU A 137 40.17 -28.40 2.94
N ASP A 138 40.97 -27.37 2.69
CA ASP A 138 42.40 -27.49 2.38
C ASP A 138 43.17 -28.16 3.53
N VAL A 139 42.98 -27.70 4.78
CA VAL A 139 43.63 -28.30 5.96
C VAL A 139 43.17 -29.73 6.20
N LEU A 140 41.87 -30.00 6.07
CA LEU A 140 41.34 -31.35 6.24
C LEU A 140 41.80 -32.31 5.15
N PHE A 141 42.13 -31.81 3.96
CA PHE A 141 42.67 -32.62 2.87
C PHE A 141 44.11 -33.07 3.15
N GLU A 142 44.94 -32.22 3.75
CA GLU A 142 46.31 -32.56 4.15
C GLU A 142 46.35 -33.71 5.18
N ASP A 143 45.35 -33.80 6.05
CA ASP A 143 45.26 -34.82 7.11
C ASP A 143 44.59 -36.14 6.68
N VAL A 144 44.17 -36.30 5.40
CA VAL A 144 43.39 -37.45 4.92
C VAL A 144 44.11 -38.80 5.03
N GLU A 145 45.44 -38.79 5.14
CA GLU A 145 46.25 -40.02 5.25
C GLU A 145 45.94 -40.85 6.52
N ASP A 146 45.46 -40.21 7.61
CA ASP A 146 44.96 -40.92 8.79
C ASP A 146 43.47 -41.28 8.64
N ARG A 147 43.08 -42.46 9.14
CA ARG A 147 41.66 -42.88 9.21
C ARG A 147 40.78 -41.85 9.94
N LYS A 148 41.34 -41.13 10.92
CA LYS A 148 40.61 -40.07 11.62
C LYS A 148 40.42 -38.85 10.73
N GLY A 149 41.43 -38.45 9.95
CA GLY A 149 41.34 -37.37 8.98
C GLY A 149 40.35 -37.66 7.85
N GLU A 150 40.37 -38.87 7.31
CA GLU A 150 39.38 -39.32 6.30
C GLU A 150 37.94 -39.22 6.83
N ARG A 151 37.71 -39.62 8.09
CA ARG A 151 36.39 -39.51 8.73
C ARG A 151 36.00 -38.05 8.95
N ALA A 152 36.92 -37.20 9.38
CA ALA A 152 36.68 -35.78 9.61
C ALA A 152 36.33 -35.07 8.28
N TYR A 153 37.06 -35.35 7.20
CA TYR A 153 36.79 -34.81 5.86
C TYR A 153 35.38 -35.17 5.36
N LYS A 154 34.97 -36.44 5.55
CA LYS A 154 33.60 -36.89 5.19
C LYS A 154 32.51 -36.19 5.99
N LEU A 155 32.71 -36.00 7.30
CA LEU A 155 31.74 -35.29 8.14
C LEU A 155 31.66 -33.81 7.78
N PHE A 156 32.81 -33.20 7.48
CA PHE A 156 32.89 -31.82 7.02
C PHE A 156 32.14 -31.60 5.71
N GLY A 157 32.30 -32.49 4.71
CA GLY A 157 31.55 -32.42 3.46
C GLY A 157 30.02 -32.51 3.68
N ARG A 158 29.56 -33.34 4.61
CA ARG A 158 28.13 -33.40 4.97
C ARG A 158 27.65 -32.10 5.62
N LEU A 159 28.46 -31.52 6.51
CA LEU A 159 28.17 -30.25 7.15
C LEU A 159 28.08 -29.13 6.10
N HIS A 160 29.05 -29.05 5.19
CA HIS A 160 29.08 -28.07 4.11
C HIS A 160 27.78 -28.14 3.28
N VAL A 161 27.43 -29.33 2.77
CA VAL A 161 26.17 -29.53 2.02
C VAL A 161 24.94 -29.14 2.85
N SER A 162 24.89 -29.52 4.13
CA SER A 162 23.77 -29.17 5.01
C SER A 162 23.60 -27.65 5.15
N CYS A 163 24.69 -26.91 5.35
CA CYS A 163 24.65 -25.46 5.48
C CYS A 163 24.22 -24.78 4.18
N LEU A 164 24.70 -25.24 3.02
CA LEU A 164 24.26 -24.71 1.72
C LEU A 164 22.78 -24.96 1.46
N ASN A 165 22.30 -26.16 1.78
CA ASN A 165 20.88 -26.49 1.67
C ASN A 165 20.02 -25.59 2.58
N SER A 166 20.50 -25.25 3.77
CA SER A 166 19.79 -24.31 4.66
C SER A 166 19.70 -22.90 4.06
N VAL A 167 20.78 -22.38 3.47
CA VAL A 167 20.75 -21.07 2.80
C VAL A 167 19.76 -21.09 1.64
N GLU A 168 19.82 -22.12 0.79
CA GLU A 168 18.92 -22.26 -0.35
C GLU A 168 17.45 -22.41 0.08
N ALA A 169 17.18 -23.13 1.17
CA ALA A 169 15.84 -23.26 1.73
C ALA A 169 15.29 -21.92 2.25
N ILE A 170 16.11 -21.09 2.88
CA ILE A 170 15.73 -19.74 3.31
C ILE A 170 15.35 -18.87 2.11
N GLU A 171 16.16 -18.90 1.04
CA GLU A 171 15.89 -18.15 -0.18
C GLU A 171 14.60 -18.59 -0.87
N ARG A 172 14.37 -19.91 -0.98
CA ARG A 172 13.12 -20.47 -1.51
C ARG A 172 11.90 -20.09 -0.68
N ASN A 173 11.99 -20.17 0.65
CA ASN A 173 10.92 -19.76 1.54
C ASN A 173 10.57 -18.28 1.35
N GLY A 174 11.58 -17.41 1.19
CA GLY A 174 11.36 -16.00 0.89
C GLY A 174 10.63 -15.78 -0.44
N ALA A 175 10.90 -16.59 -1.47
CA ALA A 175 10.18 -16.53 -2.74
C ALA A 175 8.72 -17.00 -2.61
N LEU A 176 8.49 -18.11 -1.88
CA LEU A 176 7.16 -18.64 -1.62
C LEU A 176 6.29 -17.67 -0.81
N LEU A 177 6.86 -16.96 0.16
CA LEU A 177 6.13 -15.95 0.94
C LEU A 177 5.62 -14.81 0.07
N ARG A 178 6.45 -14.28 -0.83
CA ARG A 178 6.02 -13.24 -1.78
C ARG A 178 4.92 -13.73 -2.72
N GLN A 179 5.06 -14.95 -3.24
CA GLN A 179 4.02 -15.55 -4.07
C GLN A 179 2.71 -15.74 -3.28
N ASN A 180 2.79 -16.06 -1.99
CA ASN A 180 1.60 -16.17 -1.14
C ASN A 180 0.93 -14.81 -0.96
N GLU A 181 1.70 -13.76 -0.65
CA GLU A 181 1.18 -12.39 -0.58
C GLU A 181 0.50 -11.96 -1.88
N GLU A 182 1.12 -12.20 -3.04
CA GLU A 182 0.51 -11.94 -4.35
C GLU A 182 -0.80 -12.69 -4.56
N LEU A 183 -0.88 -13.96 -4.13
CA LEU A 183 -2.12 -14.74 -4.22
C LEU A 183 -3.20 -14.22 -3.27
N VAL A 184 -2.83 -13.76 -2.07
CA VAL A 184 -3.77 -13.14 -1.14
C VAL A 184 -4.35 -11.86 -1.74
N ASP A 185 -3.50 -10.99 -2.29
CA ASP A 185 -3.94 -9.75 -2.96
C ASP A 185 -4.90 -10.03 -4.11
N LEU A 186 -4.62 -11.07 -4.92
CA LEU A 186 -5.49 -11.50 -6.02
C LEU A 186 -6.85 -12.00 -5.51
N VAL A 187 -6.87 -12.76 -4.40
CA VAL A 187 -8.12 -13.24 -3.79
C VAL A 187 -8.95 -12.06 -3.28
N GLU A 188 -8.33 -11.10 -2.60
CA GLU A 188 -9.02 -9.91 -2.10
C GLU A 188 -9.61 -9.07 -3.23
N ALA A 189 -8.84 -8.85 -4.31
CA ALA A 189 -9.31 -8.11 -5.48
C ALA A 189 -10.54 -8.80 -6.13
N GLU A 190 -10.52 -10.12 -6.26
CA GLU A 190 -11.65 -10.86 -6.83
C GLU A 190 -12.88 -10.87 -5.91
N GLN A 191 -12.68 -10.93 -4.58
CA GLN A 191 -13.78 -10.77 -3.61
C GLN A 191 -14.46 -9.40 -3.73
N GLN A 192 -13.67 -8.32 -3.79
CA GLN A 192 -14.21 -6.96 -3.99
C GLN A 192 -15.00 -6.86 -5.30
N ARG A 193 -14.49 -7.47 -6.37
CA ARG A 193 -15.17 -7.53 -7.66
C ARG A 193 -16.50 -8.27 -7.60
N GLN A 194 -16.57 -9.39 -6.88
CA GLN A 194 -17.81 -10.14 -6.68
C GLN A 194 -18.84 -9.33 -5.90
N PHE A 195 -18.43 -8.64 -4.82
CA PHE A 195 -19.32 -7.75 -4.09
C PHE A 195 -19.86 -6.60 -4.96
N ALA A 196 -19.01 -6.00 -5.80
CA ALA A 196 -19.44 -4.97 -6.73
C ALA A 196 -20.50 -5.49 -7.73
N GLN A 197 -20.30 -6.71 -8.26
CA GLN A 197 -21.28 -7.34 -9.16
C GLN A 197 -22.61 -7.65 -8.44
N GLN A 198 -22.54 -8.15 -7.20
CA GLN A 198 -23.73 -8.44 -6.40
C GLN A 198 -24.51 -7.16 -6.08
N LEU A 199 -23.81 -6.08 -5.70
CA LEU A 199 -24.43 -4.78 -5.45
C LEU A 199 -25.12 -4.25 -6.71
N GLN A 200 -24.46 -4.36 -7.87
CA GLN A 200 -25.05 -3.95 -9.15
C GLN A 200 -26.35 -4.71 -9.46
N ARG A 201 -26.41 -6.01 -9.16
CA ARG A 201 -27.64 -6.80 -9.33
C ARG A 201 -28.75 -6.32 -8.41
N ILE A 202 -28.47 -6.14 -7.12
CA ILE A 202 -29.45 -5.65 -6.14
C ILE A 202 -29.98 -4.26 -6.54
N CYS A 203 -29.11 -3.36 -7.02
CA CYS A 203 -29.54 -2.05 -7.51
C CYS A 203 -30.51 -2.16 -8.69
N ARG A 204 -30.23 -3.04 -9.66
CA ARG A 204 -31.15 -3.28 -10.79
C ARG A 204 -32.48 -3.86 -10.32
N ASP A 205 -32.43 -4.87 -9.45
CA ASP A 205 -33.64 -5.49 -8.90
C ASP A 205 -34.50 -4.45 -8.15
N ALA A 206 -33.86 -3.54 -7.39
CA ALA A 206 -34.54 -2.45 -6.71
C ALA A 206 -35.16 -1.43 -7.67
N GLU A 207 -34.44 -1.05 -8.73
CA GLU A 207 -34.98 -0.16 -9.78
C GLU A 207 -36.20 -0.77 -10.47
N ASP A 208 -36.17 -2.07 -10.77
CA ASP A 208 -37.28 -2.76 -11.43
C ASP A 208 -38.51 -2.86 -10.51
N VAL A 209 -38.31 -3.12 -9.20
CA VAL A 209 -39.38 -3.08 -8.21
C VAL A 209 -39.97 -1.68 -8.07
N MET A 210 -39.15 -0.63 -8.06
CA MET A 210 -39.64 0.76 -8.01
C MET A 210 -40.50 1.10 -9.23
N LYS A 211 -40.07 0.72 -10.43
CA LYS A 211 -40.84 0.94 -11.67
C LYS A 211 -42.17 0.18 -11.66
N GLU A 212 -42.18 -1.08 -11.22
CA GLU A 212 -43.44 -1.83 -11.15
C GLU A 212 -44.38 -1.25 -10.09
N ASN A 213 -43.86 -0.79 -8.95
CA ASN A 213 -44.66 -0.10 -7.95
C ASN A 213 -45.26 1.20 -8.50
N GLU A 214 -44.49 2.03 -9.22
CA GLU A 214 -45.00 3.22 -9.90
C GLU A 214 -46.11 2.87 -10.91
N ARG A 215 -45.90 1.81 -11.72
CA ARG A 215 -46.90 1.32 -12.68
C ARG A 215 -48.19 0.86 -11.98
N LEU A 216 -48.08 0.18 -10.84
CA LEU A 216 -49.23 -0.26 -10.05
C LEU A 216 -49.97 0.94 -9.42
N GLU A 217 -49.25 1.95 -8.95
CA GLU A 217 -49.85 3.18 -8.43
C GLU A 217 -50.60 3.96 -9.51
N GLU A 218 -50.12 3.96 -10.75
CA GLU A 218 -50.83 4.54 -11.91
C GLU A 218 -52.12 3.80 -12.24
N LEU A 219 -52.15 2.47 -12.10
CA LEU A 219 -53.34 1.65 -12.37
C LEU A 219 -54.40 1.72 -11.27
N LEU A 220 -54.04 2.19 -10.07
CA LEU A 220 -54.95 2.36 -8.94
C LEU A 220 -55.55 3.77 -8.82
N LYS A 221 -55.15 4.70 -9.69
CA LYS A 221 -55.74 6.05 -9.84
C LYS A 221 -56.89 6.04 -10.85
#